data_AF-A0A7V9DIW3-F1
#
_entry.id   AF-A0A7V9DIW3-F1
#
_cell.length_a   1.000
_cell.length_b   1.000
_cell.length_c   1.000
_cell.angle_alpha   90.00
_cell.angle_beta   90.00
_cell.angle_gamma   90.00
#
_symmetry.space_group_name_H-M   'P 1'
#
loop_
_entity.id
_entity.type
_entity.pdbx_description
1 polymer ?
#
loop_
_entity_poly.entity_id
_entity_poly.type
_entity_poly.pdbx_seq_one_letter_code
_entity_poly.pdbx_strand_id
1 'polypeptide(L)'
;INPKFERSDIARLKDMLVDQVCEATGGPHAYTGRDMKETHAGMGVTAGEFDALVQDLVATLDEFNVPKAEQDELLGVLAPMRDDIVELESQETGTPLPGSYQPAPALR
;
A
#
# COMPACT_ATOMS: atom_id res chain seq x y z
N ILE A 1 2.24 -8.08 7.99
CA ILE A 1 3.12 -7.82 6.81
C ILE A 1 4.41 -7.04 7.15
N ASN A 2 4.80 -6.97 8.43
CA ASN A 2 5.86 -6.08 8.93
C ASN A 2 7.26 -6.22 8.29
N PRO A 3 7.74 -7.42 7.89
CA PRO A 3 9.06 -7.56 7.27
C PRO A 3 9.29 -6.70 6.03
N LYS A 4 8.23 -6.39 5.26
CA LYS A 4 8.32 -5.50 4.08
C LYS A 4 8.67 -4.05 4.44
N PHE A 5 8.49 -3.66 5.71
CA PHE A 5 8.71 -2.31 6.19
C PHE A 5 10.02 -2.12 6.98
N GLU A 6 10.84 -3.16 7.16
CA GLU A 6 12.08 -3.09 7.97
C GLU A 6 13.07 -2.01 7.55
N ARG A 7 13.01 -1.57 6.28
CA ARG A 7 13.88 -0.54 5.70
C ARG A 7 13.14 0.77 5.40
N SER A 8 11.92 0.94 5.92
CA SER A 8 11.08 2.11 5.63
C SER A 8 11.29 3.23 6.66
N ASP A 9 11.27 4.46 6.18
CA ASP A 9 10.99 5.62 7.03
C ASP A 9 9.48 5.67 7.31
N ILE A 10 9.08 5.33 8.52
CA ILE A 10 7.67 5.19 8.90
C ILE A 10 6.92 6.53 8.89
N ALA A 11 7.59 7.63 9.24
CA ALA A 11 6.96 8.95 9.22
C ALA A 11 6.62 9.35 7.78
N ARG A 12 7.61 9.24 6.88
CA ARG A 12 7.41 9.51 5.46
C ARG A 12 6.39 8.56 4.83
N LEU A 13 6.43 7.27 5.16
CA LEU A 13 5.45 6.29 4.65
C LEU A 13 4.03 6.70 4.99
N LYS A 14 3.80 7.13 6.24
CA LYS A 14 2.48 7.58 6.70
C LYS A 14 2.00 8.78 5.89
N ASP A 15 2.85 9.80 5.72
CA ASP A 15 2.49 11.00 4.96
C ASP A 15 2.13 10.65 3.51
N MET A 16 2.94 9.81 2.85
CA MET A 16 2.68 9.37 1.48
C MET A 16 1.39 8.55 1.34
N LEU A 17 1.08 7.70 2.32
CA LEU A 17 -0.18 6.94 2.31
C LEU A 17 -1.40 7.86 2.49
N VAL A 18 -1.29 8.87 3.36
CA VAL A 18 -2.34 9.87 3.53
C VAL A 18 -2.56 10.66 2.24
N ASP A 19 -1.49 11.14 1.60
CA ASP A 19 -1.57 11.86 0.34
C ASP A 19 -2.19 10.98 -0.76
N GLN A 20 -1.77 9.72 -0.87
CA GLN A 20 -2.29 8.76 -1.85
C GLN A 20 -3.80 8.53 -1.68
N VAL A 21 -4.25 8.25 -0.46
CA VAL A 21 -5.67 8.01 -0.17
C VAL A 21 -6.48 9.28 -0.36
N CYS A 22 -5.94 10.42 0.05
CA CYS A 22 -6.62 11.70 -0.08
C CYS A 22 -6.80 12.09 -1.54
N GLU A 23 -5.74 12.02 -2.36
CA GLU A 23 -5.84 12.30 -3.81
C GLU A 23 -6.83 11.34 -4.48
N ALA A 24 -6.70 10.04 -4.21
CA ALA A 24 -7.51 9.01 -4.87
C ALA A 24 -9.00 9.14 -4.55
N THR A 25 -9.35 9.66 -3.38
CA THR A 25 -10.74 9.95 -2.98
C THR A 25 -11.24 11.34 -3.41
N GLY A 26 -10.45 12.09 -4.18
CA GLY A 26 -10.81 13.42 -4.70
C GLY A 26 -10.60 14.57 -3.68
N GLY A 27 -9.82 14.32 -2.63
CA GLY A 27 -9.42 15.33 -1.66
C GLY A 27 -8.34 16.30 -2.18
N PRO A 28 -7.96 17.30 -1.37
CA PRO A 28 -7.12 18.41 -1.81
C PRO A 28 -5.61 18.11 -1.81
N HIS A 29 -5.17 17.01 -1.19
CA HIS A 29 -3.76 16.64 -1.17
C HIS A 29 -3.37 16.00 -2.50
N ALA A 30 -2.13 16.24 -2.93
CA ALA A 30 -1.56 15.66 -4.14
C ALA A 30 -0.51 14.62 -3.75
N TYR A 31 -0.61 13.43 -4.32
CA TYR A 31 0.40 12.40 -4.17
C TYR A 31 1.57 12.68 -5.11
N THR A 32 2.70 13.08 -4.53
CA THR A 32 3.92 13.40 -5.29
C THR A 32 4.95 12.27 -5.25
N GLY A 33 4.54 11.07 -4.83
CA GLY A 33 5.40 9.90 -4.80
C GLY A 33 5.60 9.28 -6.20
N ARG A 34 6.24 8.12 -6.21
CA ARG A 34 6.38 7.30 -7.43
C ARG A 34 5.08 6.58 -7.72
N ASP A 35 4.87 6.17 -8.96
CA ASP A 35 3.78 5.24 -9.23
C ASP A 35 3.92 3.94 -8.42
N MET A 36 2.81 3.21 -8.27
CA MET A 36 2.75 2.03 -7.42
C MET A 36 3.70 0.93 -7.89
N LYS A 37 3.92 0.81 -9.20
CA LYS A 37 4.80 -0.20 -9.78
C LYS A 37 6.26 0.06 -9.44
N GLU A 38 6.73 1.28 -9.67
CA GLU A 38 8.09 1.69 -9.31
C GLU A 38 8.32 1.67 -7.79
N THR A 39 7.28 2.00 -7.00
CA THR A 39 7.37 2.01 -5.53
C THR A 39 7.58 0.60 -4.96
N HIS A 40 6.92 -0.41 -5.52
CA HIS A 40 6.93 -1.78 -4.99
C HIS A 40 7.84 -2.74 -5.77
N ALA A 41 8.47 -2.27 -6.86
CA ALA A 41 9.33 -3.06 -7.72
C ALA A 41 10.44 -3.82 -6.95
N GLY A 42 10.51 -5.12 -7.18
CA GLY A 42 11.52 -6.02 -6.63
C GLY A 42 11.34 -6.30 -5.13
N MET A 43 10.25 -5.87 -4.51
CA MET A 43 9.94 -6.22 -3.12
C MET A 43 9.45 -7.66 -2.96
N GLY A 44 9.04 -8.33 -4.05
CA GLY A 44 8.45 -9.66 -4.02
C GLY A 44 7.18 -9.67 -3.17
N VAL A 45 6.31 -8.66 -3.34
CA VAL A 45 5.04 -8.59 -2.60
C VAL A 45 4.13 -9.71 -3.06
N THR A 46 3.59 -10.46 -2.10
CA THR A 46 2.66 -11.55 -2.38
C THR A 46 1.21 -11.05 -2.41
N ALA A 47 0.34 -11.78 -3.09
CA ALA A 47 -1.12 -11.55 -3.02
C ALA A 47 -1.63 -11.57 -1.57
N GLY A 48 -1.16 -12.52 -0.75
CA GLY A 48 -1.54 -12.61 0.66
C GLY A 48 -1.12 -11.39 1.49
N GLU A 49 0.03 -10.77 1.19
CA GLU A 49 0.46 -9.55 1.88
C GLU A 49 -0.37 -8.33 1.48
N PHE A 50 -0.73 -8.23 0.20
CA PHE A 50 -1.66 -7.20 -0.27
C PHE A 50 -3.03 -7.36 0.38
N ASP A 51 -3.56 -8.58 0.40
CA ASP A 51 -4.87 -8.88 1.01
C ASP A 51 -4.85 -8.59 2.52
N ALA A 52 -3.75 -8.90 3.21
CA ALA A 52 -3.58 -8.55 4.62
C ALA A 52 -3.57 -7.04 4.88
N LEU A 53 -2.94 -6.24 4.00
CA LEU A 53 -2.99 -4.78 4.08
C LEU A 53 -4.43 -4.27 3.90
N VAL A 54 -5.17 -4.82 2.94
CA VAL A 54 -6.58 -4.46 2.71
C VAL A 54 -7.44 -4.81 3.93
N GLN A 55 -7.20 -5.96 4.58
CA GLN A 55 -7.89 -6.35 5.81
C GLN A 55 -7.60 -5.37 6.95
N ASP A 56 -6.34 -4.96 7.13
CA ASP A 56 -5.97 -3.95 8.15
C ASP A 56 -6.66 -2.60 7.88
N LEU A 57 -6.78 -2.20 6.61
CA LEU A 57 -7.51 -0.98 6.23
C LEU A 57 -9.00 -1.08 6.56
N VAL A 58 -9.67 -2.18 6.18
CA VAL A 58 -11.10 -2.40 6.49
C VAL A 58 -11.34 -2.39 7.99
N ALA A 59 -10.52 -3.12 8.76
CA ALA A 59 -10.64 -3.16 10.22
C ALA A 59 -10.50 -1.75 10.84
N THR A 60 -9.61 -0.93 10.29
CA THR A 60 -9.45 0.47 10.73
C THR A 60 -10.69 1.30 10.41
N LEU A 61 -11.24 1.19 9.19
CA LEU A 61 -12.46 1.91 8.80
C LEU A 61 -13.67 1.51 9.68
N ASP A 62 -13.77 0.22 10.01
CA ASP A 62 -14.77 -0.30 10.94
C ASP A 62 -14.59 0.28 12.35
N GLU A 63 -13.36 0.37 12.87
CA GLU A 63 -13.06 1.00 14.16
C GLU A 63 -13.53 2.46 14.22
N PHE A 64 -13.38 3.19 13.12
CA PHE A 64 -13.85 4.57 12.97
C PHE A 64 -15.34 4.68 12.59
N ASN A 65 -16.07 3.57 12.50
CA ASN A 65 -17.49 3.51 12.13
C ASN A 65 -17.79 4.16 10.77
N VAL A 66 -16.87 4.05 9.81
CA VAL A 66 -17.09 4.49 8.44
C VAL A 66 -18.17 3.59 7.81
N PRO A 67 -19.25 4.14 7.22
CA PRO A 67 -20.31 3.30 6.70
C PRO A 67 -19.84 2.47 5.49
N LYS A 68 -20.51 1.34 5.27
CA LYS A 68 -20.07 0.33 4.30
C LYS A 68 -19.97 0.87 2.86
N ALA A 69 -20.84 1.80 2.48
CA ALA A 69 -20.82 2.40 1.16
C ALA A 69 -19.50 3.16 0.90
N GLU A 70 -19.08 3.99 1.85
CA GLU A 70 -17.83 4.75 1.78
C GLU A 70 -16.59 3.83 1.83
N GLN A 71 -16.66 2.73 2.58
CA GLN A 71 -15.61 1.71 2.54
C GLN A 71 -15.50 1.07 1.15
N ASP A 72 -16.62 0.67 0.56
CA ASP A 72 -16.65 0.02 -0.76
C ASP A 72 -16.18 0.98 -1.87
N GLU A 73 -16.52 2.27 -1.78
CA GLU A 73 -16.01 3.31 -2.67
C GLU A 73 -14.48 3.45 -2.56
N LEU A 74 -13.95 3.57 -1.34
CA LEU A 74 -12.51 3.68 -1.12
C LEU A 74 -11.76 2.44 -1.63
N LEU A 75 -12.24 1.24 -1.30
CA LEU A 75 -11.64 0.00 -1.76
C LEU A 75 -11.71 -0.14 -3.29
N GLY A 76 -12.81 0.28 -3.91
CA GLY A 76 -12.97 0.28 -5.36
C GLY A 76 -11.95 1.18 -6.06
N VAL A 77 -11.60 2.31 -5.45
CA VAL A 77 -10.57 3.23 -5.97
C VAL A 77 -9.16 2.64 -5.84
N LEU A 78 -8.85 1.95 -4.74
CA LEU A 78 -7.52 1.40 -4.49
C LEU A 78 -7.29 0.03 -5.15
N ALA A 79 -8.36 -0.74 -5.42
CA ALA A 79 -8.27 -2.09 -5.98
C ALA A 79 -7.42 -2.21 -7.26
N PRO A 80 -7.49 -1.28 -8.24
CA PRO A 80 -6.66 -1.35 -9.45
C PRO A 80 -5.15 -1.32 -9.18
N MET A 81 -4.71 -0.76 -8.04
CA MET A 81 -3.29 -0.70 -7.69
C MET A 81 -2.69 -2.08 -7.41
N ARG A 82 -3.52 -3.11 -7.17
CA ARG A 82 -3.06 -4.48 -6.94
C ARG A 82 -2.16 -4.97 -8.06
N ASP A 83 -2.51 -4.69 -9.31
CA ASP A 83 -1.81 -5.19 -10.50
C ASP A 83 -0.39 -4.59 -10.65
N ASP A 84 -0.17 -3.43 -10.03
CA ASP A 84 1.14 -2.77 -9.99
C ASP A 84 1.98 -3.21 -8.77
N ILE A 85 1.35 -3.74 -7.72
CA ILE A 85 1.98 -4.02 -6.43
C ILE A 85 2.32 -5.51 -6.27
N VAL A 86 1.40 -6.41 -6.63
CA VAL A 86 1.57 -7.85 -6.44
C VAL A 86 2.53 -8.41 -7.48
N GLU A 87 3.66 -8.95 -7.03
CA GLU A 87 4.66 -9.59 -7.89
C GLU A 87 4.56 -11.12 -7.86
N LEU A 88 3.98 -11.67 -6.80
CA LEU A 88 3.86 -13.11 -6.56
C LEU A 88 2.42 -13.48 -6.20
N GLU A 89 1.78 -14.31 -7.02
CA GLU A 89 0.46 -14.88 -6.72
C GLU A 89 0.56 -16.02 -5.68
N SER A 90 1.04 -15.68 -4.48
CA SER A 90 1.15 -16.53 -3.28
C SER A 90 0.29 -15.95 -2.14
N GLN A 91 -0.26 -16.82 -1.30
CA GLN A 91 -1.05 -16.45 -0.12
C GLN A 91 -0.19 -16.29 1.15
N GLU A 92 1.12 -16.49 1.05
CA GLU A 92 2.04 -16.33 2.18
C GLU A 92 2.08 -14.87 2.64
N THR A 93 2.22 -14.66 3.95
CA THR A 93 2.39 -13.32 4.53
C THR A 93 3.66 -13.25 5.35
N GLY A 94 4.23 -12.05 5.47
CA GLY A 94 5.43 -11.83 6.28
C GLY A 94 6.69 -12.41 5.63
N THR A 95 6.70 -12.48 4.30
CA THR A 95 7.88 -12.86 3.54
C THR A 95 8.95 -11.77 3.67
N PRO A 96 10.24 -12.13 3.76
CA PRO A 96 11.29 -11.14 3.83
C PRO A 96 11.38 -10.34 2.52
N LEU A 97 12.02 -9.17 2.58
CA LEU A 97 12.49 -8.51 1.36
C LEU A 97 13.55 -9.40 0.68
N PRO A 98 13.52 -9.55 -0.66
CA PRO A 98 14.55 -10.28 -1.38
C PRO A 98 15.95 -9.73 -1.04
N GLY A 99 16.96 -10.60 -0.95
CA GLY A 99 18.33 -10.17 -0.66
C GLY A 99 18.90 -9.19 -1.70
N SER A 100 18.37 -9.22 -2.92
CA SER A 100 18.69 -8.30 -4.01
C SER A 100 17.92 -6.97 -3.96
N TYR A 101 16.92 -6.83 -3.08
CA TYR A 101 16.08 -5.64 -3.01
C TYR A 101 16.90 -4.40 -2.64
N GLN A 102 16.73 -3.36 -3.44
CA GLN A 102 17.29 -2.03 -3.21
C GLN A 102 16.13 -1.04 -3.05
N PRO A 103 16.11 -0.23 -1.98
CA PRO A 103 15.15 0.86 -1.89
C PRO A 103 15.27 1.77 -3.11
N ALA A 104 14.14 2.22 -3.63
CA ALA A 104 14.13 3.17 -4.72
C ALA A 104 14.89 4.45 -4.30
N PRO A 105 15.64 5.10 -5.22
CA PRO A 105 16.46 6.28 -4.90
C PRO A 105 15.61 7.44 -4.32
N ALA A 106 16.22 8.53 -3.88
CA ALA A 106 15.42 9.73 -3.56
C ALA A 106 14.79 10.28 -4.85
N LEU A 107 13.54 10.75 -4.77
CA LEU A 107 12.97 11.59 -5.83
C LEU A 107 13.73 12.92 -5.82
N ARG A 108 14.07 13.43 -7.01
CA ARG A 108 14.81 14.69 -7.19
C ARG A 108 13.90 15.89 -7.06
#